data_AF-X1DRQ4-F1
#
_entry.id   AF-X1DRQ4-F1
#
_cell.length_a   1.000
_cell.length_b   1.000
_cell.length_c   1.000
_cell.angle_alpha   90.00
_cell.angle_beta   90.00
_cell.angle_gamma   90.00
#
_symmetry.space_group_name_H-M   'P 1'
#
loop_
_entity.id
_entity.type
_entity.pdbx_description
1 polymer ?
#
loop_
_entity_poly.entity_id
_entity_poly.type
_entity_poly.pdbx_seq_one_letter_code
_entity_poly.pdbx_strand_id
1 'polypeptide(L)'
;MGRLQVQTEAITYTPTVLRPKNAGASAVESGAFSASFANVDAGVDASVQGVVLKAGETLNFNAGAIHNTLGRIEYDTTGSELLIIVLRK
;
A
#
# COMPACT_ATOMS: atom_id res chain seq x y z
N MET A 1 -27.87 38.87 10.84
CA MET A 1 -26.64 38.31 11.43
C MET A 1 -26.49 36.87 10.93
N GLY A 2 -25.75 36.66 9.84
CA GLY A 2 -25.51 35.32 9.30
C GLY A 2 -24.48 34.58 10.15
N ARG A 3 -24.83 33.42 10.69
CA ARG A 3 -23.91 32.55 11.42
C ARG A 3 -22.97 31.85 10.43
N LEU A 4 -21.66 32.04 10.58
CA LEU A 4 -20.66 31.17 9.95
C LEU A 4 -20.83 29.77 10.54
N GLN A 5 -21.09 28.79 9.67
CA GLN A 5 -21.13 27.39 10.05
C GLN A 5 -19.82 26.77 9.58
N VAL A 6 -18.99 26.31 10.52
CA VAL A 6 -17.78 25.55 10.20
C VAL A 6 -18.22 24.12 9.89
N GLN A 7 -18.18 23.75 8.61
CA GLN A 7 -18.31 22.35 8.20
C GLN A 7 -16.94 21.69 8.34
N THR A 8 -16.76 20.90 9.38
CA THR A 8 -15.62 20.00 9.50
C THR A 8 -16.07 18.63 9.02
N GLU A 9 -15.81 18.30 7.76
CA GLU A 9 -15.86 16.90 7.33
C GLU A 9 -14.66 16.18 7.93
N ALA A 10 -14.91 15.21 8.81
CA ALA A 10 -13.85 14.32 9.27
C ALA A 10 -13.42 13.42 8.09
N ILE A 11 -12.18 13.57 7.63
CA ILE A 11 -11.59 12.63 6.68
C ILE A 11 -11.22 11.38 7.46
N THR A 12 -11.91 10.28 7.19
CA THR A 12 -11.55 8.96 7.71
C THR A 12 -10.67 8.27 6.68
N TYR A 13 -9.53 7.74 7.12
CA TYR A 13 -8.69 6.88 6.30
C TYR A 13 -8.93 5.42 6.69
N THR A 14 -9.23 4.58 5.72
CA THR A 14 -9.49 3.16 5.93
C THR A 14 -8.27 2.33 5.56
N PRO A 15 -7.67 1.60 6.51
CA PRO A 15 -6.63 0.64 6.20
C PRO A 15 -7.25 -0.62 5.58
N THR A 16 -6.63 -1.13 4.52
CA THR A 16 -6.94 -2.43 3.93
C THR A 16 -5.74 -3.35 4.05
N VAL A 17 -5.97 -4.61 4.39
CA VAL A 17 -4.94 -5.65 4.45
C VAL A 17 -5.21 -6.65 3.34
N LEU A 18 -4.19 -6.93 2.54
CA LEU A 18 -4.22 -7.90 1.45
C LEU A 18 -3.11 -8.92 1.68
N ARG A 19 -3.39 -10.18 1.34
CA ARG A 19 -2.42 -11.28 1.49
C ARG A 19 -2.35 -12.13 0.21
N PRO A 20 -1.88 -11.57 -0.92
CA PRO A 20 -1.71 -12.33 -2.15
C PRO A 20 -0.61 -13.38 -2.00
N LYS A 21 -0.94 -14.61 -2.42
CA LYS A 21 -0.01 -15.74 -2.47
C LYS A 21 -0.06 -16.35 -3.85
N ASN A 22 1.09 -16.46 -4.52
CA ASN A 22 1.19 -17.03 -5.85
C ASN A 22 0.16 -16.46 -6.85
N ALA A 23 -0.12 -15.15 -6.76
CA ALA A 23 -1.16 -14.48 -7.53
C ALA A 23 -0.64 -13.88 -8.85
N GLY A 24 0.67 -13.97 -9.09
CA GLY A 24 1.33 -13.34 -10.23
C GLY A 24 1.48 -11.82 -10.08
N ALA A 25 1.62 -11.14 -11.22
CA ALA A 25 1.74 -9.69 -11.32
C ALA A 25 0.40 -9.00 -11.02
N SER A 26 0.43 -8.02 -10.13
CA SER A 26 -0.72 -7.21 -9.73
C SER A 26 -0.25 -5.81 -9.28
N ALA A 27 -1.16 -5.00 -8.77
CA ALA A 27 -0.84 -3.64 -8.35
C ALA A 27 -1.69 -3.13 -7.19
N VAL A 28 -1.08 -2.24 -6.41
CA VAL A 28 -1.79 -1.27 -5.58
C VAL A 28 -2.05 -0.06 -6.47
N GLU A 29 -3.31 0.13 -6.85
CA GLU A 29 -3.74 1.28 -7.65
C GLU A 29 -3.46 2.61 -6.93
N SER A 30 -3.31 3.67 -7.72
CA SER A 30 -3.00 5.02 -7.24
C SER A 30 -4.04 5.55 -6.24
N GLY A 31 -3.67 6.57 -5.48
CA GLY A 31 -4.55 7.18 -4.48
C GLY A 31 -4.36 6.63 -3.06
N ALA A 32 -3.43 5.71 -2.85
CA ALA A 32 -3.00 5.32 -1.51
C ALA A 32 -2.16 6.42 -0.85
N PHE A 33 -2.36 6.67 0.44
CA PHE A 33 -1.55 7.63 1.21
C PHE A 33 -0.25 6.97 1.72
N SER A 34 -0.35 5.69 2.07
CA SER A 34 0.79 4.85 2.44
C SER A 34 0.54 3.41 2.02
N ALA A 35 1.61 2.70 1.70
CA ALA A 35 1.57 1.27 1.45
C ALA A 35 2.79 0.60 2.09
N SER A 36 2.59 -0.55 2.73
CA SER A 36 3.65 -1.39 3.26
C SER A 36 3.53 -2.77 2.62
N PHE A 37 4.66 -3.32 2.20
CA PHE A 37 4.77 -4.63 1.59
C PHE A 37 5.77 -5.44 2.42
N ALA A 38 5.33 -6.54 3.00
CA ALA A 38 6.22 -7.48 3.68
C ALA A 38 6.23 -8.80 2.90
N ASN A 39 7.41 -9.29 2.55
CA ASN A 39 7.55 -10.64 2.02
C ASN A 39 7.55 -11.63 3.18
N VAL A 40 6.43 -12.35 3.33
CA VAL A 40 6.21 -13.32 4.42
C VAL A 40 6.46 -14.75 3.97
N ASP A 41 6.91 -14.96 2.74
CA ASP A 41 7.39 -16.26 2.29
C ASP A 41 8.71 -16.64 2.98
N ALA A 42 8.96 -17.94 3.10
CA ALA A 42 10.11 -18.47 3.83
C ALA A 42 11.40 -18.53 2.99
N GLY A 43 11.32 -18.45 1.66
CA GLY A 43 12.49 -18.63 0.81
C GLY A 43 12.39 -18.12 -0.62
N VAL A 44 11.24 -17.57 -1.02
CA VAL A 44 11.04 -17.03 -2.37
C VAL A 44 10.94 -15.51 -2.32
N ASP A 45 11.71 -14.86 -3.18
CA ASP A 45 11.70 -13.41 -3.33
C ASP A 45 10.42 -12.94 -4.03
N ALA A 46 10.01 -11.71 -3.71
CA ALA A 46 8.95 -11.01 -4.42
C ALA A 46 9.55 -9.84 -5.22
N SER A 47 8.74 -9.24 -6.09
CA SER A 47 9.10 -7.98 -6.76
C SER A 47 8.11 -6.90 -6.39
N VAL A 48 8.58 -5.71 -6.06
CA VAL A 48 7.76 -4.51 -5.83
C VAL A 48 8.40 -3.34 -6.57
N GLN A 49 7.67 -2.73 -7.51
CA GLN A 49 8.17 -1.68 -8.41
C GLN A 49 9.47 -2.04 -9.13
N GLY A 50 9.61 -3.30 -9.54
CA GLY A 50 10.80 -3.82 -10.21
C GLY A 50 12.00 -4.03 -9.28
N VAL A 51 11.86 -3.78 -7.97
CA VAL A 51 12.87 -4.07 -6.96
C VAL A 51 12.59 -5.43 -6.34
N VAL A 52 13.63 -6.26 -6.23
CA VAL A 52 13.55 -7.54 -5.54
C VAL A 52 13.41 -7.28 -4.04
N LEU A 53 12.35 -7.83 -3.45
CA LEU A 53 12.10 -7.84 -2.01
C LEU A 53 12.36 -9.25 -1.49
N LYS A 54 13.47 -9.44 -0.77
CA LYS A 54 13.89 -10.74 -0.25
C LYS A 54 12.91 -11.29 0.78
N ALA A 55 12.91 -12.60 0.94
CA ALA A 55 12.14 -13.26 1.99
C ALA A 55 12.44 -12.64 3.36
N GLY A 56 11.39 -12.24 4.09
CA GLY A 56 11.48 -11.56 5.39
C GLY A 56 11.70 -10.05 5.33
N GLU A 57 11.89 -9.44 4.16
CA GLU A 57 12.04 -7.99 4.03
C GLU A 57 10.69 -7.25 4.03
N THR A 58 10.76 -5.99 4.44
CA THR A 58 9.62 -5.07 4.41
C THR A 58 10.01 -3.78 3.70
N LEU A 59 9.15 -3.32 2.80
CA LEU A 59 9.29 -2.08 2.05
C LEU A 59 8.09 -1.17 2.33
N ASN A 60 8.38 0.08 2.73
CA ASN A 60 7.35 1.06 3.07
C ASN A 60 7.39 2.26 2.12
N PHE A 61 6.22 2.61 1.60
CA PHE A 61 5.98 3.79 0.77
C PHE A 61 5.15 4.80 1.56
N ASN A 62 5.60 6.06 1.54
CA ASN A 62 4.91 7.19 2.16
C ASN A 62 4.83 8.35 1.14
N ALA A 63 3.65 8.95 1.00
CA ALA A 63 3.44 10.09 0.10
C ALA A 63 4.09 11.40 0.58
N GLY A 64 4.71 11.41 1.76
CA GLY A 64 5.65 12.42 2.25
C GLY A 64 5.01 13.68 2.83
N ALA A 65 3.96 14.21 2.20
CA ALA A 65 3.22 15.38 2.67
C ALA A 65 1.75 15.06 2.97
N ILE A 66 1.11 15.92 3.77
CA ILE A 66 -0.31 15.81 4.10
C ILE A 66 -1.13 15.89 2.80
N HIS A 67 -2.03 14.92 2.62
CA HIS A 67 -2.91 14.78 1.45
C HIS A 67 -2.26 14.41 0.11
N ASN A 68 -0.95 14.15 0.07
CA ASN A 68 -0.36 13.55 -1.12
C ASN A 68 -0.75 12.07 -1.23
N THR A 69 -0.82 11.59 -2.47
CA THR A 69 -1.08 10.18 -2.76
C THR A 69 0.08 9.57 -3.54
N LEU A 70 0.32 8.29 -3.30
CA LEU A 70 1.23 7.45 -4.07
C LEU A 70 0.65 7.20 -5.48
N GLY A 71 1.56 7.10 -6.45
CA GLY A 71 1.24 6.54 -7.76
C GLY A 71 0.94 5.04 -7.69
N ARG A 72 0.65 4.43 -8.85
CA ARG A 72 0.46 2.98 -8.94
C ARG A 72 1.74 2.24 -8.54
N ILE A 73 1.62 1.24 -7.69
CA ILE A 73 2.73 0.40 -7.20
C ILE A 73 2.51 -1.01 -7.71
N GLU A 74 3.36 -1.45 -8.64
CA GLU A 74 3.33 -2.81 -9.16
C GLU A 74 3.99 -3.78 -8.19
N TYR A 75 3.45 -5.00 -8.10
CA TYR A 75 4.08 -6.09 -7.37
C TYR A 75 3.86 -7.42 -8.08
N ASP A 76 4.77 -8.36 -7.88
CA ASP A 76 4.66 -9.73 -8.37
C ASP A 76 4.87 -10.71 -7.22
N THR A 77 3.91 -11.62 -7.06
CA THR A 77 3.89 -12.66 -6.04
C THR A 77 4.06 -14.07 -6.65
N THR A 78 4.53 -14.19 -7.89
CA THR A 78 4.78 -15.48 -8.54
C THR A 78 5.73 -16.33 -7.68
N GLY A 79 5.21 -17.41 -7.11
CA GLY A 79 5.95 -18.29 -6.19
C GLY A 79 6.18 -17.74 -4.78
N SER A 80 5.73 -16.53 -4.44
CA SER A 80 5.93 -15.90 -3.13
C SER A 80 4.62 -15.47 -2.47
N GLU A 81 4.71 -14.89 -1.28
CA GLU A 81 3.60 -14.41 -0.48
C GLU A 81 3.91 -13.02 0.09
N LEU A 82 3.06 -12.04 -0.23
CA LEU A 82 3.17 -10.70 0.33
C LEU A 82 2.06 -10.45 1.35
N LEU A 83 2.38 -9.77 2.44
CA LEU A 83 1.43 -9.10 3.30
C LEU A 83 1.47 -7.61 2.98
N ILE A 84 0.36 -7.08 2.48
CA ILE A 84 0.28 -5.70 1.98
C ILE A 84 -0.73 -4.95 2.85
N ILE A 85 -0.30 -3.81 3.38
CA ILE A 85 -1.18 -2.89 4.11
C ILE A 85 -1.24 -1.59 3.33
N VAL A 86 -2.44 -1.15 2.97
CA VAL A 86 -2.66 0.08 2.21
C VAL A 86 -3.60 1.00 2.99
N LEU A 87 -3.23 2.27 3.11
CA LEU A 87 -4.09 3.30 3.68
C LEU A 87 -4.70 4.14 2.55
N ARG A 88 -6.04 4.19 2.49
CA ARG A 88 -6.80 4.98 1.51
C ARG A 88 -7.87 5.82 2.22
N LYS A 89 -8.43 6.80 1.51
CA LYS A 89 -9.63 7.52 1.95
C LYS A 89 -10.87 6.67 1.65
#